data_AF-A0A839H074-F1
#
_entry.id   AF-A0A839H074-F1
#
_cell.length_a   1.000
_cell.length_b   1.000
_cell.length_c   1.000
_cell.angle_alpha   90.00
_cell.angle_beta   90.00
_cell.angle_gamma   90.00
#
_symmetry.space_group_name_H-M   'P 1'
#
loop_
_entity.id
_entity.type
_entity.pdbx_description
1 polymer ?
#
loop_
_entity_poly.entity_id
_entity_poly.type
_entity_poly.pdbx_seq_one_letter_code
_entity_poly.pdbx_strand_id
1 'polypeptide(L)'
;MKKWLIILGIIFVIQIPFNLHYHAYYYATHMKNNKNQYYRFAPLLGNNYLPQNYVPGYKIDHIDLREATNNVVMKTNVLTHKDKIEINSQFANYYPNKYQNNFYVITFLNDGKAEPDKELENLPNNTKQRAYASLNRFNQTLKEHSRRPIINLQWLWNMWYQVSN
;
A
#
# COMPACT_ATOMS: atom_id res chain seq x y z
N MET A 1 20.90 -35.19 19.96
CA MET A 1 20.44 -34.22 18.93
C MET A 1 21.54 -33.20 18.67
N LYS A 2 21.89 -32.97 17.40
CA LYS A 2 23.06 -32.14 17.04
C LYS A 2 22.78 -30.68 17.38
N LYS A 3 23.60 -30.06 18.25
CA LYS A 3 23.49 -28.64 18.71
C LYS A 3 23.24 -27.64 17.56
N TRP A 4 23.74 -27.95 16.37
CA TRP A 4 23.51 -27.21 15.13
C TRP A 4 22.02 -27.08 14.74
N LEU A 5 21.17 -28.07 15.01
CA LEU A 5 19.74 -27.98 14.72
C LEU A 5 19.04 -26.95 15.62
N ILE A 6 19.49 -26.81 16.87
CA ILE A 6 18.97 -25.81 17.81
C ILE A 6 19.39 -24.41 17.33
N ILE A 7 20.65 -24.25 16.92
CA ILE A 7 21.17 -22.98 16.38
C ILE A 7 20.44 -22.58 15.11
N LEU A 8 20.25 -23.51 14.16
CA LEU A 8 19.48 -23.26 12.94
C LEU A 8 18.01 -22.90 13.23
N GLY A 9 17.41 -23.56 14.23
CA GLY A 9 16.06 -23.23 14.68
C GLY A 9 15.94 -21.80 15.20
N ILE A 10 16.89 -21.35 16.02
CA ILE A 10 16.93 -19.98 16.56
C ILE A 10 17.10 -18.96 15.42
N ILE A 11 18.05 -19.19 14.51
CA ILE A 11 18.27 -18.32 13.36
C ILE A 11 17.00 -18.21 12.52
N PHE A 12 16.32 -19.33 12.25
CA PHE A 12 15.09 -19.34 11.50
C PHE A 12 14.00 -18.47 12.16
N VAL A 13 13.79 -18.62 13.47
CA VAL A 13 12.79 -17.83 14.22
C VAL A 13 13.10 -16.34 14.18
N ILE A 14 14.37 -15.96 14.38
CA ILE A 14 14.81 -14.55 14.33
C ILE A 14 14.60 -13.94 12.94
N GLN A 15 14.76 -14.71 11.87
CA GLN A 15 14.61 -14.22 10.49
C GLN A 15 13.15 -13.96 10.08
N ILE A 16 12.16 -14.55 10.77
CA ILE A 16 10.74 -14.36 10.46
C ILE A 16 10.33 -12.87 10.47
N PRO A 17 10.52 -12.10 11.57
CA PRO A 17 10.10 -10.69 11.59
C PRO A 17 10.82 -9.85 10.53
N PHE A 18 12.11 -10.09 10.27
CA PHE A 18 12.85 -9.38 9.23
C PHE A 18 12.31 -9.69 7.83
N ASN A 19 12.00 -10.95 7.53
CA ASN A 19 11.38 -11.34 6.26
C ASN A 19 10.00 -10.70 6.09
N LEU A 20 9.15 -10.75 7.12
CA LEU A 20 7.81 -10.15 7.08
C LEU A 20 7.87 -8.64 6.89
N HIS A 21 8.75 -7.93 7.61
CA HIS A 21 8.92 -6.48 7.48
C HIS A 21 9.46 -6.10 6.10
N TYR A 22 10.54 -6.74 5.66
CA TYR A 22 11.23 -6.38 4.41
C TYR A 22 10.40 -6.71 3.15
N HIS A 23 9.46 -7.66 3.25
CA HIS A 23 8.54 -8.04 2.18
C HIS A 23 7.08 -7.63 2.46
N ALA A 24 6.85 -6.67 3.36
CA ALA A 24 5.50 -6.26 3.79
C ALA A 24 4.57 -5.88 2.62
N TYR A 25 5.06 -5.08 1.67
CA TYR A 25 4.28 -4.69 0.48
C TYR A 25 3.92 -5.90 -0.41
N TYR A 26 4.80 -6.88 -0.52
CA TYR A 26 4.50 -8.12 -1.24
C TYR A 26 3.37 -8.86 -0.52
N TYR A 27 3.48 -9.08 0.78
CA TYR A 27 2.48 -9.82 1.54
C TYR A 27 1.12 -9.12 1.56
N ALA A 28 1.09 -7.79 1.74
CA ALA A 28 -0.13 -6.99 1.75
C ALA A 28 -0.91 -7.07 0.43
N THR A 29 -0.22 -7.07 -0.71
CA THR A 29 -0.83 -7.11 -2.05
C THR A 29 -1.22 -8.52 -2.51
N HIS A 30 -0.70 -9.57 -1.84
CA HIS A 30 -0.97 -10.98 -2.14
C HIS A 30 -1.97 -11.64 -1.19
N MET A 31 -2.49 -10.91 -0.20
CA MET A 31 -3.62 -11.39 0.60
C MET A 31 -4.84 -11.65 -0.30
N LYS A 32 -5.58 -12.72 -0.02
CA LYS A 32 -6.85 -12.98 -0.73
C LYS A 32 -7.79 -11.79 -0.49
N ASN A 33 -8.18 -11.12 -1.57
CA ASN A 33 -9.13 -10.02 -1.50
C ASN A 33 -10.53 -10.57 -1.26
N ASN A 34 -10.99 -10.48 -0.01
CA ASN A 34 -12.35 -10.85 0.34
C ASN A 34 -13.37 -9.80 -0.11
N LYS A 35 -12.94 -8.56 -0.42
CA LYS A 35 -13.80 -7.44 -0.84
C LYS A 35 -13.04 -6.44 -1.73
N ASN A 36 -13.72 -5.83 -2.70
CA ASN A 36 -13.16 -4.90 -3.70
C ASN A 36 -12.71 -3.52 -3.16
N GLN A 37 -12.70 -3.34 -1.84
CA GLN A 37 -12.41 -2.06 -1.17
C GLN A 37 -11.26 -2.16 -0.16
N TYR A 38 -10.44 -3.21 -0.21
CA TYR A 38 -9.32 -3.36 0.70
C TYR A 38 -7.99 -3.07 0.00
N TYR A 39 -7.31 -2.03 0.49
CA TYR A 39 -6.00 -1.56 0.06
C TYR A 39 -5.01 -1.69 1.22
N ARG A 40 -4.62 -2.93 1.52
CA ARG A 40 -3.78 -3.29 2.68
C ARG A 40 -2.37 -2.73 2.62
N PHE A 41 -1.95 -2.19 1.48
CA PHE A 41 -0.70 -1.45 1.37
C PHE A 41 -0.78 -0.09 2.08
N ALA A 42 -1.97 0.50 2.22
CA ALA A 42 -2.10 1.89 2.66
C ALA A 42 -1.53 2.12 4.07
N PRO A 43 -1.88 1.33 5.10
CA PRO A 43 -1.28 1.47 6.42
C PRO A 43 0.25 1.33 6.42
N LEU A 44 0.81 0.55 5.48
CA LEU A 44 2.25 0.37 5.35
C LEU A 44 2.96 1.65 4.88
N LEU A 45 2.29 2.51 4.11
CA LEU A 45 2.85 3.78 3.65
C LEU A 45 3.21 4.70 4.82
N GLY A 46 2.65 4.50 6.02
CA GLY A 46 2.93 5.33 7.19
C GLY A 46 4.05 4.80 8.08
N ASN A 47 4.50 3.56 7.87
CA ASN A 47 5.38 2.86 8.80
C ASN A 47 6.51 2.05 8.12
N ASN A 48 6.45 1.87 6.80
CA ASN A 48 7.42 1.09 6.04
C ASN A 48 7.92 1.93 4.88
N TYR A 49 9.24 2.13 4.81
CA TYR A 49 9.88 2.76 3.66
C TYR A 49 9.42 2.09 2.36
N LEU A 50 8.93 2.87 1.39
CA LEU A 50 8.51 2.37 0.08
C LEU A 50 9.61 2.59 -0.98
N PRO A 51 10.33 1.55 -1.43
CA PRO A 51 11.33 1.71 -2.48
C PRO A 51 10.73 2.22 -3.80
N GLN A 52 11.39 3.20 -4.42
CA GLN A 52 10.97 3.79 -5.70
C GLN A 52 10.80 2.76 -6.83
N ASN A 53 11.59 1.69 -6.82
CA ASN A 53 11.51 0.61 -7.81
C ASN A 53 10.26 -0.29 -7.66
N TYR A 54 9.53 -0.22 -6.54
CA TYR A 54 8.28 -0.98 -6.36
C TYR A 54 7.09 -0.32 -7.07
N VAL A 55 7.21 0.96 -7.44
CA VAL A 55 6.13 1.73 -8.05
C VAL A 55 6.64 2.58 -9.22
N PRO A 56 7.17 1.95 -10.28
CA PRO A 56 7.69 2.69 -11.43
C PRO A 56 6.65 3.65 -12.02
N GLY A 57 7.11 4.87 -12.34
CA GLY A 57 6.27 5.94 -12.88
C GLY A 57 5.38 6.63 -11.84
N TYR A 58 5.50 6.31 -10.56
CA TYR A 58 5.02 7.14 -9.45
C TYR A 58 6.20 7.90 -8.86
N LYS A 59 5.98 9.11 -8.36
CA LYS A 59 6.94 9.84 -7.51
C LYS A 59 6.66 9.47 -6.06
N ILE A 60 7.71 9.28 -5.26
CA ILE A 60 7.58 9.08 -3.82
C ILE A 60 8.31 10.20 -3.10
N ASP A 61 7.63 10.87 -2.19
CA ASP A 61 8.23 11.77 -1.21
C ASP A 61 8.25 11.05 0.14
N HIS A 62 9.44 10.88 0.70
CA HIS A 62 9.65 10.30 2.03
C HIS A 62 9.71 11.42 3.05
N ILE A 63 8.75 11.43 3.96
CA ILE A 63 8.72 12.36 5.08
C ILE A 63 9.22 11.59 6.30
N ASP A 64 10.47 11.88 6.69
CA ASP A 64 11.08 11.30 7.87
C ASP A 64 10.44 11.90 9.13
N LEU A 65 9.69 11.07 9.85
CA LEU A 65 9.27 11.32 11.22
C LEU A 65 10.26 10.59 12.13
N ARG A 66 10.50 11.11 13.35
CA ARG A 66 11.50 10.55 14.28
C ARG A 66 11.46 9.02 14.44
N GLU A 67 10.28 8.43 14.36
CA GLU A 67 10.05 7.00 14.58
C GLU A 67 9.34 6.30 13.40
N ALA A 68 9.08 7.01 12.31
CA ALA A 68 8.30 6.47 11.19
C ALA A 68 8.66 7.13 9.85
N THR A 69 8.47 6.42 8.74
CA THR A 69 8.54 7.01 7.41
C THR A 69 7.13 7.16 6.88
N ASN A 70 6.69 8.40 6.67
CA ASN A 70 5.46 8.65 5.95
C ASN A 70 5.76 8.82 4.46
N ASN A 71 5.23 7.91 3.64
CA ASN A 71 5.43 7.91 2.20
C ASN A 71 4.23 8.59 1.54
N VAL A 72 4.48 9.67 0.81
CA VAL A 72 3.49 10.30 -0.05
C VAL A 72 3.78 9.91 -1.48
N VAL A 73 2.85 9.20 -2.10
CA VAL A 73 2.98 8.70 -3.46
C VAL A 73 2.14 9.56 -4.40
N MET A 74 2.73 10.03 -5.48
CA MET A 74 2.06 10.89 -6.45
C MET A 74 2.23 10.36 -7.86
N LYS A 75 1.20 10.49 -8.68
CA LYS A 75 1.33 10.28 -10.14
C LYS A 75 0.37 11.19 -10.88
N THR A 76 0.88 11.85 -11.91
CA THR A 76 0.06 12.56 -12.90
C THR A 76 -0.16 11.68 -14.11
N ASN A 77 -1.22 11.95 -14.87
CA ASN A 77 -1.54 11.23 -16.09
C ASN A 77 -1.77 9.72 -15.84
N VAL A 78 -2.52 9.41 -14.78
CA VAL A 78 -2.80 8.06 -14.29
C VAL A 78 -3.76 7.31 -15.22
N LEU A 79 -4.92 7.92 -15.53
CA LEU A 79 -5.92 7.37 -16.45
C LEU A 79 -6.08 8.26 -17.69
N THR A 80 -5.91 9.56 -17.54
CA THR A 80 -6.08 10.61 -18.55
C THR A 80 -4.95 11.63 -18.43
N HIS A 81 -4.56 12.33 -19.49
CA HIS A 81 -3.46 13.32 -19.47
C HIS A 81 -3.64 14.53 -18.54
N LYS A 82 -4.80 14.65 -17.89
CA LYS A 82 -5.13 15.77 -17.01
C LYS A 82 -5.24 15.35 -15.56
N ASP A 83 -5.30 14.06 -15.23
CA ASP A 83 -5.54 13.65 -13.85
C ASP A 83 -4.25 13.52 -13.03
N LYS A 84 -4.45 13.41 -11.71
CA LYS A 84 -3.43 13.14 -10.72
C LYS A 84 -4.02 12.30 -9.59
N ILE A 85 -3.21 11.40 -9.03
CA ILE A 85 -3.50 10.76 -7.74
C ILE A 85 -2.39 11.07 -6.75
N GLU A 86 -2.78 11.29 -5.51
CA GLU A 86 -1.90 11.39 -4.35
C GLU A 86 -2.38 10.38 -3.30
N ILE A 87 -1.46 9.60 -2.73
CA ILE A 87 -1.76 8.49 -1.83
C ILE A 87 -0.81 8.59 -0.65
N ASN A 88 -1.34 8.51 0.57
CA ASN A 88 -0.56 8.28 1.77
C ASN A 88 -1.22 7.19 2.63
N SER A 89 -0.81 7.07 3.88
CA SER A 89 -1.33 6.05 4.79
C SER A 89 -2.79 6.20 5.18
N GLN A 90 -3.33 7.42 5.09
CA GLN A 90 -4.65 7.77 5.60
C GLN A 90 -5.67 8.00 4.48
N PHE A 91 -5.24 8.50 3.32
CA PHE A 91 -6.13 8.83 2.24
C PHE A 91 -5.49 8.70 0.86
N ALA A 92 -6.37 8.65 -0.14
CA ALA A 92 -6.04 8.87 -1.53
C ALA A 92 -6.91 9.97 -2.13
N ASN A 93 -6.26 10.99 -2.63
CA ASN A 93 -6.89 12.10 -3.32
C ASN A 93 -6.76 11.91 -4.82
N TYR A 94 -7.89 11.81 -5.51
CA TYR A 94 -7.93 11.74 -6.97
C TYR A 94 -8.43 13.06 -7.55
N TYR A 95 -7.59 13.68 -8.36
CA TYR A 95 -7.85 14.95 -9.04
C TYR A 95 -8.17 14.63 -10.51
N PRO A 96 -9.43 14.79 -10.98
CA PRO A 96 -9.75 14.62 -12.40
C PRO A 96 -9.05 15.66 -13.29
N ASN A 97 -8.64 16.78 -12.70
CA ASN A 97 -7.81 17.79 -13.33
C ASN A 97 -6.73 18.26 -12.34
N LYS A 98 -5.45 17.97 -12.64
CA LYS A 98 -4.27 18.28 -11.82
C LYS A 98 -4.02 19.78 -11.62
N TYR A 99 -4.68 20.63 -12.40
CA TYR A 99 -4.61 22.09 -12.28
C TYR A 99 -5.74 22.68 -11.40
N GLN A 100 -6.63 21.83 -10.87
CA GLN A 100 -7.75 22.24 -10.02
C GLN A 100 -7.64 21.57 -8.64
N ASN A 101 -8.13 22.26 -7.60
CA ASN A 101 -8.22 21.72 -6.23
C ASN A 101 -9.52 20.96 -5.95
N ASN A 102 -10.23 20.52 -7.00
CA ASN A 102 -11.39 19.65 -6.85
C ASN A 102 -10.94 18.19 -6.92
N PHE A 103 -11.07 17.45 -5.83
CA PHE A 103 -10.66 16.05 -5.76
C PHE A 103 -11.68 15.17 -5.04
N TYR A 104 -11.66 13.90 -5.39
CA TYR A 104 -12.37 12.86 -4.69
C TYR A 104 -11.47 12.23 -3.63
N VAL A 105 -11.98 12.08 -2.41
CA VAL A 105 -11.23 11.51 -1.28
C VAL A 105 -11.69 10.10 -0.99
N ILE A 106 -10.72 9.20 -0.91
CA ILE A 106 -10.88 7.85 -0.37
C ILE A 106 -10.08 7.80 0.92
N THR A 107 -10.73 7.52 2.04
CA THR A 107 -10.07 7.38 3.34
C THR A 107 -9.80 5.91 3.64
N PHE A 108 -8.61 5.62 4.16
CA PHE A 108 -8.19 4.30 4.56
C PHE A 108 -8.34 4.14 6.06
N LEU A 109 -9.01 3.07 6.48
CA LEU A 109 -8.98 2.62 7.86
C LEU A 109 -7.66 1.89 8.14
N ASN A 110 -7.37 1.64 9.41
CA ASN A 110 -6.14 0.96 9.86
C ASN A 110 -5.98 -0.45 9.28
N ASP A 111 -7.10 -1.11 8.95
CA ASP A 111 -7.14 -2.41 8.27
C ASP A 111 -7.10 -2.28 6.73
N GLY A 112 -6.72 -1.12 6.20
CA GLY A 112 -6.68 -0.83 4.77
C GLY A 112 -8.03 -0.84 4.07
N LYS A 113 -9.17 -0.93 4.78
CA LYS A 113 -10.49 -0.74 4.17
C LYS A 113 -10.60 0.69 3.67
N ALA A 114 -11.00 0.85 2.42
CA ALA A 114 -11.26 2.14 1.80
C ALA A 114 -12.74 2.51 1.87
N GLU A 115 -13.00 3.67 2.44
CA GLU A 115 -14.32 4.27 2.50
C GLU A 115 -14.33 5.60 1.73
N PRO A 116 -15.41 5.90 1.01
CA PRO A 116 -15.58 7.22 0.42
C PRO A 116 -15.76 8.23 1.55
N ASP A 117 -14.92 9.26 1.61
CA ASP A 117 -14.99 10.26 2.67
C ASP A 117 -15.86 11.45 2.24
N LYS A 118 -15.50 12.07 1.11
CA LYS A 118 -16.21 13.25 0.60
C LYS A 118 -16.21 13.28 -0.92
N GLU A 119 -17.41 13.40 -1.49
CA GLU A 119 -17.61 13.80 -2.87
C GLU A 119 -17.85 15.31 -2.90
N LEU A 120 -17.01 16.07 -3.59
CA LEU A 120 -17.30 17.46 -3.87
C LEU A 120 -18.47 17.52 -4.86
N GLU A 121 -19.48 18.34 -4.55
CA GLU A 121 -20.73 18.45 -5.32
C GLU A 121 -20.52 18.74 -6.83
N ASN A 122 -19.37 19.33 -7.19
CA ASN A 122 -19.04 19.74 -8.56
C ASN A 122 -18.11 18.75 -9.29
N LEU A 123 -17.92 17.53 -8.80
CA LEU A 123 -17.10 16.53 -9.50
C LEU A 123 -17.89 15.84 -10.61
N PRO A 124 -17.22 15.46 -11.73
CA PRO A 124 -17.85 14.60 -12.72
C PRO A 124 -18.33 13.28 -12.10
N ASN A 125 -19.50 12.79 -12.51
CA ASN A 125 -20.12 11.55 -11.97
C ASN A 125 -19.21 10.30 -12.03
N ASN A 126 -18.23 10.26 -12.93
CA ASN A 126 -17.31 9.12 -13.05
C ASN A 126 -16.03 9.26 -12.20
N THR A 127 -15.88 10.33 -11.41
CA THR A 127 -14.66 10.61 -10.65
C THR A 127 -14.41 9.54 -9.60
N LYS A 128 -15.45 9.09 -8.89
CA LYS A 128 -15.36 7.96 -7.94
C LYS A 128 -14.78 6.71 -8.61
N GLN A 129 -15.36 6.28 -9.73
CA GLN A 129 -14.88 5.10 -10.45
C GLN A 129 -13.42 5.24 -10.89
N ARG A 130 -13.03 6.43 -11.37
CA ARG A 130 -11.65 6.74 -11.77
C ARG A 130 -10.68 6.76 -10.59
N ALA A 131 -11.11 7.23 -9.41
CA ALA A 131 -10.31 7.20 -8.19
C ALA A 131 -9.98 5.75 -7.78
N TYR A 132 -11.00 4.89 -7.67
CA TYR A 132 -10.80 3.46 -7.36
C TYR A 132 -10.00 2.74 -8.45
N ALA A 133 -10.22 3.05 -9.74
CA ALA A 133 -9.42 2.48 -10.83
C ALA A 133 -7.93 2.88 -10.74
N SER A 134 -7.65 4.13 -10.35
CA SER A 134 -6.28 4.62 -10.13
C SER A 134 -5.61 3.94 -8.95
N LEU A 135 -6.33 3.72 -7.85
CA LEU A 135 -5.85 2.94 -6.71
C LEU A 135 -5.60 1.47 -7.05
N ASN A 136 -6.49 0.86 -7.84
CA ASN A 136 -6.31 -0.51 -8.30
C ASN A 136 -5.04 -0.65 -9.17
N ARG A 137 -4.77 0.33 -10.05
CA ARG A 137 -3.52 0.37 -10.83
C ARG A 137 -2.30 0.49 -9.92
N PHE A 138 -2.36 1.32 -8.88
CA PHE A 138 -1.26 1.44 -7.92
C PHE A 138 -1.04 0.13 -7.14
N ASN A 139 -2.10 -0.48 -6.61
CA ASN A 139 -2.04 -1.76 -5.92
C ASN A 139 -1.46 -2.87 -6.82
N GLN A 140 -1.87 -2.90 -8.08
CA GLN A 140 -1.35 -3.84 -9.06
C GLN A 140 0.13 -3.59 -9.36
N THR A 141 0.53 -2.33 -9.52
CA THR A 141 1.95 -1.97 -9.74
C THR A 141 2.81 -2.46 -8.58
N LEU A 142 2.38 -2.21 -7.33
CA LEU A 142 3.03 -2.74 -6.13
C LEU A 142 3.11 -4.26 -6.14
N LYS A 143 2.02 -4.94 -6.49
CA LYS A 143 1.96 -6.40 -6.55
C LYS A 143 2.97 -6.99 -7.53
N GLU A 144 3.13 -6.34 -8.68
CA GLU A 144 4.02 -6.79 -9.76
C GLU A 144 5.50 -6.54 -9.47
N HIS A 145 5.83 -5.41 -8.82
CA HIS A 145 7.21 -4.93 -8.68
C HIS A 145 7.78 -5.06 -7.25
N SER A 146 6.95 -5.32 -6.24
CA SER A 146 7.44 -5.57 -4.88
C SER A 146 8.36 -6.78 -4.83
N ARG A 147 9.43 -6.67 -4.03
CA ARG A 147 10.42 -7.74 -3.90
C ARG A 147 9.77 -8.98 -3.32
N ARG A 148 9.87 -10.08 -4.06
CA ARG A 148 9.37 -11.39 -3.63
C ARG A 148 10.26 -11.96 -2.52
N PRO A 149 9.66 -12.54 -1.46
CA PRO A 149 10.41 -13.25 -0.44
C PRO A 149 10.94 -14.57 -0.99
N ILE A 150 12.14 -14.97 -0.56
CA ILE A 150 12.70 -16.30 -0.88
C ILE A 150 11.86 -17.39 -0.20
N ILE A 151 11.52 -17.17 1.07
CA ILE A 151 10.63 -18.03 1.84
C ILE A 151 9.30 -17.30 1.98
N ASN A 152 8.26 -17.82 1.33
CA ASN A 152 6.94 -17.21 1.36
C ASN A 152 6.22 -17.52 2.70
N LEU A 153 6.08 -16.51 3.54
CA LEU A 153 5.42 -16.57 4.84
C LEU A 153 4.01 -15.94 4.81
N GLN A 154 3.31 -15.98 3.67
CA GLN A 154 1.98 -15.37 3.52
C GLN A 154 0.98 -15.87 4.57
N TRP A 155 1.06 -17.14 4.98
CA TRP A 155 0.19 -17.69 6.01
C TRP A 155 0.39 -17.01 7.37
N LEU A 156 1.65 -16.77 7.78
CA LEU A 156 1.96 -16.02 9.00
C LEU A 156 1.49 -14.59 8.90
N TRP A 157 1.72 -13.94 7.76
CA TRP A 157 1.23 -12.59 7.52
C TRP A 157 -0.30 -12.51 7.64
N ASN A 158 -1.02 -13.45 7.02
CA ASN A 158 -2.48 -13.50 7.07
C ASN A 158 -2.98 -13.69 8.51
N MET A 159 -2.36 -14.56 9.30
CA MET A 159 -2.71 -14.76 10.71
C MET A 159 -2.44 -13.51 11.55
N TRP A 160 -1.24 -12.92 11.42
CA TRP A 160 -0.90 -11.68 12.11
C TRP A 160 -1.92 -10.59 11.80
N TYR A 161 -2.24 -10.39 10.53
CA TYR A 161 -3.18 -9.38 10.06
C TYR A 161 -4.59 -9.55 10.64
N GLN A 162 -5.06 -10.80 10.78
CA GLN A 162 -6.37 -11.13 11.36
C GLN A 162 -6.44 -10.90 12.88
N VAL A 163 -5.30 -10.96 13.57
CA VAL A 163 -5.24 -10.75 15.03
C VAL A 163 -5.03 -9.27 15.37
N SER A 164 -4.36 -8.52 14.49
CA SER A 164 -4.02 -7.11 14.73
C SER A 164 -5.09 -6.11 14.28
N ASN A 165 -6.10 -6.54 13.52
CA ASN A 165 -7.15 -5.69 12.95
C ASN A 165 -8.51 -6.39 12.98
#